data_AF-A0A2U8QR27-F1
#
_entry.id   AF-A0A2U8QR27-F1
#
_cell.length_a   1.000
_cell.length_b   1.000
_cell.length_c   1.000
_cell.angle_alpha   90.00
_cell.angle_beta   90.00
_cell.angle_gamma   90.00
#
_symmetry.space_group_name_H-M   'P 1'
#
loop_
_entity.id
_entity.type
_entity.pdbx_description
1 polymer ?
#
loop_
_entity_poly.entity_id
_entity_poly.type
_entity_poly.pdbx_seq_one_letter_code
_entity_poly.pdbx_strand_id
1 'polypeptide(L)' 'MLNFGKPYPEQTFTVVIFAQNLTNFSYVPETFLKNKEICVTGKVKLYKGSPEIIVKKEEEIQLE' A
#
# COMPACT_ATOMS: atom_id res chain seq x y z
N MET A 1 -3.93 1.67 -5.06
CA MET A 1 -2.48 1.68 -4.72
C MET A 1 -2.25 2.83 -3.75
N LEU A 2 -1.21 2.76 -2.93
CA LEU A 2 -0.81 3.83 -2.00
C LEU A 2 0.66 4.17 -2.26
N ASN A 3 0.97 5.45 -2.46
CA ASN A 3 2.32 5.93 -2.74
C ASN A 3 2.87 6.67 -1.51
N PHE A 4 4.10 6.37 -1.13
CA PHE A 4 4.77 6.91 0.05
C PHE A 4 5.99 7.75 -0.31
N GLY A 5 6.32 8.69 0.58
CA GLY A 5 7.39 9.67 0.36
C GLY A 5 6.89 10.83 -0.50
N LYS A 6 7.46 10.97 -1.69
CA LYS A 6 7.08 12.04 -2.62
C LYS A 6 5.82 11.69 -3.44
N PRO A 7 5.14 12.68 -4.01
CA PRO A 7 4.08 12.44 -4.99
C PRO A 7 4.58 11.63 -6.19
N TYR A 8 3.68 10.85 -6.78
CA TYR A 8 3.96 10.16 -8.03
C TYR A 8 4.38 11.16 -9.13
N PRO A 9 5.39 10.82 -9.97
CA PRO A 9 6.10 9.54 -10.09
C PRO A 9 7.37 9.40 -9.23
N GLU A 10 7.64 10.33 -8.32
CA GLU A 10 8.88 10.32 -7.51
C GLU A 10 8.74 9.58 -6.18
N GLN A 11 7.67 8.81 -5.98
CA GLN A 11 7.43 8.08 -4.73
C GLN A 11 8.59 7.13 -4.41
N THR A 12 8.96 7.07 -3.14
CA THR A 12 10.10 6.25 -2.69
C THR A 12 9.68 4.81 -2.44
N PHE A 13 8.39 4.56 -2.23
CA PHE A 13 7.83 3.24 -1.96
C PHE A 13 6.35 3.18 -2.36
N THR A 14 5.89 2.03 -2.83
CA THR A 14 4.49 1.82 -3.22
C THR A 14 3.89 0.59 -2.54
N VAL A 15 2.72 0.76 -1.93
CA VAL A 15 1.87 -0.36 -1.51
C VAL A 15 0.84 -0.63 -2.61
N VAL A 16 0.90 -1.83 -3.17
CA VAL A 16 0.01 -2.27 -4.24
C VAL A 16 -1.08 -3.15 -3.65
N ILE A 17 -2.33 -2.76 -3.88
CA ILE A 17 -3.52 -3.55 -3.58
C ILE A 17 -4.22 -3.79 -4.91
N PHE A 18 -4.24 -5.03 -5.38
CA PHE A 18 -4.93 -5.38 -6.61
C PHE A 18 -6.45 -5.33 -6.43
N ALA A 19 -7.19 -5.02 -7.49
CA ALA A 19 -8.65 -4.91 -7.44
C ALA A 19 -9.33 -6.15 -6.84
N GLN A 20 -8.84 -7.35 -7.16
CA GLN A 20 -9.31 -8.62 -6.62
C GLN A 20 -9.12 -8.76 -5.09
N ASN A 21 -8.20 -8.01 -4.49
CA ASN A 21 -7.93 -8.05 -3.06
C ASN A 21 -8.75 -7.00 -2.30
N LEU A 22 -9.38 -6.04 -2.97
CA LEU A 22 -10.17 -4.99 -2.31
C LEU A 22 -11.35 -5.55 -1.53
N THR A 23 -11.85 -6.73 -1.90
CA THR A 23 -12.92 -7.44 -1.17
C THR A 23 -12.50 -7.92 0.21
N ASN A 24 -11.19 -7.96 0.50
CA ASN A 24 -10.63 -8.37 1.79
C ASN A 24 -10.42 -7.19 2.75
N PHE A 25 -10.98 -6.02 2.43
CA PHE A 25 -10.90 -4.82 3.26
C PHE A 25 -12.29 -4.38 3.66
N SER A 26 -12.46 -4.04 4.93
CA SER A 26 -13.68 -3.45 5.48
C SER A 26 -13.88 -1.97 5.10
N TYR A 27 -12.84 -1.35 4.53
CA TYR A 27 -12.82 0.05 4.09
C TYR A 27 -12.17 0.18 2.71
N VAL A 28 -12.37 1.33 2.05
CA VAL A 28 -11.67 1.66 0.80
C VAL A 28 -10.25 2.14 1.15
N PRO A 29 -9.18 1.37 0.87
CA PRO A 29 -7.86 1.66 1.41
C PRO A 29 -7.28 3.00 0.93
N GLU A 30 -7.53 3.36 -0.32
CA GLU A 30 -7.04 4.61 -0.93
C GLU A 30 -7.58 5.87 -0.25
N THR A 31 -8.83 5.84 0.22
CA THR A 31 -9.44 6.99 0.89
C THR A 31 -9.23 6.94 2.40
N PHE A 32 -9.39 5.75 3.00
CA PHE A 32 -9.31 5.59 4.45
C PHE A 32 -7.89 5.77 4.99
N LEU A 33 -6.87 5.26 4.29
CA LEU A 33 -5.46 5.34 4.73
C LEU A 33 -4.78 6.63 4.28
N LYS A 34 -5.49 7.51 3.57
CA LYS A 34 -4.95 8.78 3.11
C LYS A 34 -4.54 9.64 4.31
N ASN A 35 -3.31 10.14 4.29
CA ASN A 35 -2.70 10.95 5.36
C ASN A 35 -2.64 10.25 6.72
N LYS A 36 -2.75 8.91 6.76
CA LYS A 36 -2.49 8.14 7.98
C LYS A 36 -1.08 7.57 7.94
N GLU A 37 -0.47 7.50 9.11
CA GLU A 37 0.73 6.69 9.31
C GLU A 37 0.31 5.23 9.47
N ILE A 38 0.96 4.36 8.70
CA ILE A 38 0.62 2.93 8.67
C ILE A 38 1.90 2.10 8.67
N CYS A 39 1.83 0.93 9.30
CA CYS A 39 2.82 -0.11 9.18
C CYS A 39 2.29 -1.21 8.25
N VAL A 40 3.11 -1.65 7.27
CA VAL A 40 2.72 -2.69 6.30
C VAL A 40 3.73 -3.82 6.36
N THR A 41 3.25 -5.04 6.57
CA THR A 41 4.09 -6.24 6.65
C THR A 41 3.95 -7.11 5.42
N GLY A 42 5.06 -7.53 4.83
CA GLY A 42 5.06 -8.44 3.69
C GLY A 42 6.36 -8.43 2.90
N LYS A 43 6.34 -9.07 1.72
CA LYS A 43 7.53 -9.17 0.86
C LYS A 43 7.70 -7.92 0.03
N VAL A 44 8.83 -7.24 0.23
CA VAL A 44 9.28 -6.14 -0.65
C VAL A 44 9.92 -6.73 -1.91
N LYS A 45 9.55 -6.20 -3.07
CA LYS A 45 10.17 -6.52 -4.36
C LYS A 45 10.37 -5.24 -5.17
N LEU A 46 11.23 -5.31 -6.17
CA LEU A 46 11.41 -4.21 -7.12
C LEU A 46 10.46 -4.37 -8.31
N TYR A 47 9.80 -3.28 -8.68
CA TYR A 47 9.02 -3.17 -9.91
C TYR A 47 9.43 -1.89 -10.65
N LYS A 48 9.93 -2.06 -11.88
CA LYS A 48 10.47 -0.95 -12.71
C LYS A 48 11.48 -0.04 -11.99
N GLY A 49 12.26 -0.61 -11.08
CA GLY A 49 13.28 0.12 -10.30
C GLY A 49 12.78 0.75 -9.00
N SER A 50 11.48 0.69 -8.70
CA SER A 50 10.90 1.19 -7.45
C SER A 50 10.54 0.03 -6.50
N PRO A 51 10.81 0.14 -5.20
CA PRO A 51 10.41 -0.87 -4.23
C PRO A 51 8.89 -0.82 -4.00
N GLU A 52 8.27 -1.98 -4.02
CA GLU A 52 6.85 -2.16 -3.76
C GLU A 52 6.57 -3.37 -2.87
N ILE A 53 5.44 -3.31 -2.17
CA ILE A 53 4.86 -4.43 -1.41
C ILE A 53 3.45 -4.70 -1.91
N ILE A 54 3.11 -5.97 -2.11
CA ILE A 54 1.74 -6.38 -2.46
C ILE A 54 1.01 -6.74 -1.18
N VAL A 55 -0.11 -6.06 -0.93
CA VAL A 55 -1.02 -6.36 0.16
C VAL A 55 -2.25 -7.08 -0.40
N LYS A 56 -2.66 -8.14 0.30
CA LYS A 56 -3.80 -8.99 -0.07
C LYS A 56 -4.97 -8.88 0.88
N LYS A 57 -4.74 -8.52 2.14
CA LYS A 57 -5.78 -8.48 3.18
C LYS A 57 -5.52 -7.35 4.17
N GLU A 58 -6.58 -6.92 4.85
CA GLU A 58 -6.53 -5.80 5.79
C GLU A 58 -5.52 -6.00 6.92
N GLU A 59 -5.34 -7.22 7.43
CA GLU A 59 -4.47 -7.50 8.59
C GLU A 59 -2.97 -7.36 8.30
N GLU A 60 -2.58 -7.20 7.03
CA GLU A 60 -1.20 -6.88 6.64
C GLU A 60 -0.90 -5.38 6.79
N ILE A 61 -1.90 -4.57 7.15
CA ILE A 61 -1.81 -3.13 7.42
C ILE A 61 -2.19 -2.87 8.88
N GLN A 62 -1.38 -2.08 9.57
CA GLN A 62 -1.64 -1.60 10.93
C GLN A 62 -1.62 -0.07 10.93
N LEU A 63 -2.52 0.55 11.69
CA LEU A 63 -2.47 1.99 11.96
C LEU A 63 -1.47 2.23 13.11
N GLU A 64 -0.68 3.29 13.01
CA GLU A 64 0.15 3.82 14.10
C GLU A 64 -0.60 4.93 14.88
#